data_AF-A0A0C1MIZ9-F1
#
_entry.id   AF-A0A0C1MIZ9-F1
#
_cell.length_a   1.000
_cell.length_b   1.000
_cell.length_c   1.000
_cell.angle_alpha   90.00
_cell.angle_beta   90.00
_cell.angle_gamma   90.00
#
_symmetry.space_group_name_H-M   'P 1'
#
loop_
_entity.id
_entity.type
_entity.pdbx_description
1 polymer ?
#
loop_
_entity_poly.entity_id
_entity_poly.type
_entity_poly.pdbx_seq_one_letter_code
_entity_poly.pdbx_strand_id
1 'polypeptide(L)'
;MKKRTLLLLGFLNVPVFTNATISSQNEHQPIDHNFNAQTEYYVEGDMVFDESARHTNLRTIKTSGLDSAIAWPSGTVPFQLVNIVNGSQHEKNILKAMENLERASGVNFIRKTPSHTNYLAIYGNAYNAEAEKYRVCHAQVGYGNGGVRKTWIPSYCGISTATHELMHILGFRHEHQRTDRDYHQRDGHYYSMTVNEEFIPCGVQGAYSTSIYVSRTLPYDHESIMHYRNYSRTGCETGEVGKTFTYKSISTGEAFEDTGNTRLSQGDLRSLRQVYARNRSQTPTILGPDHTEKASLRYSVVWYQVHDYPDYFRVNETSEEFIDINQNGQLDAGEFNTYRIDADAYWKDAFEIYFGDSETEKRNGYRYRYTVQACWNNAMCSNESRAKTYSVLQKAQEPDLFIDDSTPGDKEFYLRWNKQIQVQYVKISRNGVSLGDHEGESLKQNLSTGTYQYEVEACNERGCSEPVTLTHHHIIAEGNKPTESPYIESLAFTEYLGDAEFEFRKVARATEYRFQVSGQAINYTGSVFYSYSEHGGGYARFYTRSVPQGTYQVTITPCNSNGCGPKATKVVYVELDT
;
A
#
# COMPACT_ATOMS: atom_id res chain seq x y z
N MET A 1 76.39 -12.39 34.74
CA MET A 1 77.12 -13.67 34.95
C MET A 1 77.53 -14.25 33.59
N LYS A 2 78.79 -14.67 33.47
CA LYS A 2 79.45 -15.34 32.33
C LYS A 2 78.78 -16.71 32.01
N LYS A 3 78.76 -17.29 30.81
CA LYS A 3 79.82 -17.79 29.90
C LYS A 3 79.18 -18.07 28.49
N ARG A 4 79.74 -17.66 27.33
CA ARG A 4 80.73 -18.33 26.42
C ARG A 4 80.29 -19.73 25.93
N THR A 5 80.25 -20.11 24.63
CA THR A 5 81.29 -20.10 23.54
C THR A 5 80.60 -20.45 22.17
N LEU A 6 80.76 -19.72 21.03
CA LEU A 6 81.63 -19.97 19.83
C LEU A 6 81.58 -21.42 19.23
N LEU A 7 81.57 -21.77 17.94
CA LEU A 7 81.91 -21.22 16.59
C LEU A 7 81.38 -22.27 15.54
N LEU A 8 80.92 -21.96 14.30
CA LEU A 8 81.69 -22.04 13.03
C LEU A 8 80.81 -21.70 11.80
N LEU A 9 81.46 -21.18 10.75
CA LEU A 9 80.95 -20.66 9.48
C LEU A 9 80.35 -21.70 8.50
N GLY A 10 79.45 -21.23 7.64
CA GLY A 10 79.11 -21.85 6.36
C GLY A 10 78.35 -20.87 5.45
N PHE A 11 79.05 -20.29 4.47
CA PHE A 11 78.51 -19.42 3.42
C PHE A 11 77.46 -20.14 2.56
N LEU A 12 76.42 -19.43 2.08
CA LEU A 12 76.06 -19.33 0.65
C LEU A 12 74.79 -18.48 0.43
N ASN A 13 75.01 -17.32 -0.19
CA ASN A 13 74.21 -16.60 -1.20
C ASN A 13 72.73 -16.26 -0.97
N VAL A 14 72.51 -14.95 -0.76
CA VAL A 14 71.31 -14.20 -1.15
C VAL A 14 71.63 -13.41 -2.43
N PRO A 15 70.71 -13.31 -3.39
CA PRO A 15 70.41 -12.01 -4.01
C PRO A 15 68.89 -11.80 -4.07
N VAL A 16 68.33 -10.74 -3.47
CA VAL A 16 68.27 -9.34 -3.96
C VAL A 16 67.66 -9.22 -5.35
N PHE A 17 66.47 -8.61 -5.38
CA PHE A 17 65.74 -8.13 -6.54
C PHE A 17 66.43 -6.93 -7.20
N THR A 18 66.50 -6.92 -8.54
CA THR A 18 66.41 -5.70 -9.38
C THR A 18 65.79 -6.02 -10.75
N ASN A 19 65.10 -5.01 -11.29
CA ASN A 19 64.27 -4.99 -12.50
C ASN A 19 65.03 -5.09 -13.84
N ALA A 20 64.30 -5.60 -14.86
CA ALA A 20 64.38 -5.41 -16.32
C ALA A 20 64.04 -6.77 -16.99
N THR A 21 63.27 -6.94 -18.07
CA THR A 21 62.85 -6.09 -19.18
C THR A 21 61.70 -6.79 -19.91
N ILE A 22 60.81 -6.01 -20.53
CA ILE A 22 59.80 -6.50 -21.49
C ILE A 22 60.53 -7.08 -22.71
N SER A 23 60.20 -8.32 -23.06
CA SER A 23 60.48 -8.90 -24.39
C SER A 23 59.30 -9.74 -24.81
N SER A 24 58.62 -9.29 -25.86
CA SER A 24 57.64 -10.03 -26.62
C SER A 24 58.29 -11.21 -27.35
N GLN A 25 57.77 -12.42 -27.19
CA GLN A 25 57.77 -13.40 -28.28
C GLN A 25 56.43 -14.14 -28.32
N ASN A 26 55.66 -13.77 -29.35
CA ASN A 26 54.65 -14.59 -29.97
C ASN A 26 55.31 -15.86 -30.50
N GLU A 27 54.93 -17.02 -29.99
CA GLU A 27 55.07 -18.27 -30.74
C GLU A 27 53.67 -18.69 -31.20
N HIS A 28 53.38 -18.36 -32.45
CA HIS A 28 52.31 -18.96 -33.24
C HIS A 28 52.58 -20.46 -33.35
N GLN A 29 51.78 -21.30 -32.70
CA GLN A 29 51.65 -22.68 -33.15
C GLN A 29 50.66 -22.74 -34.32
N PRO A 30 51.00 -23.43 -35.42
CA PRO A 30 50.20 -23.43 -36.62
C PRO A 30 48.87 -24.15 -36.39
N ILE A 31 47.81 -23.57 -36.97
CA ILE A 31 46.47 -24.13 -37.06
C ILE A 31 46.55 -25.38 -37.93
N ASP A 32 46.38 -26.55 -37.32
CA ASP A 32 46.19 -27.80 -38.05
C ASP A 32 44.77 -27.84 -38.61
N HIS A 33 44.66 -27.43 -39.88
CA HIS A 33 43.46 -27.58 -40.70
C HIS A 33 43.29 -29.05 -41.11
N ASN A 34 42.86 -29.91 -40.18
CA ASN A 34 42.31 -31.21 -40.53
C ASN A 34 41.32 -31.73 -39.48
N PHE A 35 40.19 -31.03 -39.30
CA PHE A 35 39.09 -31.49 -38.47
C PHE A 35 38.17 -32.43 -39.26
N ASN A 36 38.70 -33.61 -39.62
CA ASN A 36 37.88 -34.73 -40.05
C ASN A 36 37.57 -35.59 -38.82
N ALA A 37 36.78 -35.04 -37.89
CA ALA A 37 36.34 -35.75 -36.69
C ALA A 37 35.05 -36.51 -37.01
N GLN A 38 35.13 -37.84 -36.96
CA GLN A 38 33.95 -38.70 -36.79
C GLN A 38 33.14 -38.14 -35.60
N THR A 39 31.86 -37.86 -35.83
CA THR A 39 31.03 -37.04 -34.93
C THR A 39 30.71 -37.74 -33.62
N GLU A 40 31.53 -37.51 -32.58
CA GLU A 40 31.34 -37.99 -31.19
C GLU A 40 29.94 -37.64 -30.61
N TYR A 41 29.23 -36.67 -31.21
CA TYR A 41 27.90 -36.21 -30.80
C TYR A 41 26.90 -36.21 -31.96
N TYR A 42 25.64 -36.44 -31.61
CA TYR A 42 24.48 -36.23 -32.48
C TYR A 42 23.66 -35.03 -31.99
N VAL A 43 23.21 -34.16 -32.91
CA VAL A 43 22.49 -32.92 -32.58
C VAL A 43 21.06 -33.00 -33.08
N GLU A 44 20.10 -32.73 -32.19
CA GLU A 44 18.67 -32.56 -32.52
C GLU A 44 18.24 -31.13 -32.17
N GLY A 45 18.24 -30.24 -33.17
CA GLY A 45 18.00 -28.81 -32.94
C GLY A 45 19.13 -28.20 -32.11
N ASP A 46 18.80 -27.73 -30.92
CA ASP A 46 19.69 -27.17 -29.89
C ASP A 46 20.17 -28.20 -28.85
N MET A 47 19.62 -29.41 -28.84
CA MET A 47 20.09 -30.48 -27.95
C MET A 47 21.24 -31.30 -28.55
N VAL A 48 22.28 -31.54 -27.74
CA VAL A 48 23.46 -32.33 -28.13
C VAL A 48 23.53 -33.62 -27.31
N PHE A 49 23.62 -34.76 -27.99
CA PHE A 49 23.65 -36.10 -27.39
C PHE A 49 24.95 -36.83 -27.71
N ASP A 50 25.43 -37.65 -26.78
CA ASP A 50 26.62 -38.48 -26.98
C ASP A 50 26.29 -39.65 -27.95
N GLU A 51 27.12 -39.91 -28.96
CA GLU A 51 26.84 -40.92 -30.01
C GLU A 51 26.73 -42.35 -29.44
N SER A 52 27.42 -42.63 -28.34
CA SER A 52 27.33 -43.89 -27.58
C SER A 52 25.97 -44.11 -26.91
N ALA A 53 25.24 -43.04 -26.56
CA ALA A 53 23.90 -43.12 -25.99
C ALA A 53 22.83 -43.54 -27.01
N ARG A 54 23.14 -43.47 -28.31
CA ARG A 54 22.25 -43.89 -29.40
C ARG A 54 22.21 -45.41 -29.60
N HIS A 55 23.28 -46.11 -29.23
CA HIS A 55 23.48 -47.55 -29.51
C HIS A 55 23.37 -48.45 -28.28
N THR A 56 23.42 -47.87 -27.09
CA THR A 56 23.42 -48.63 -25.87
C THR A 56 22.12 -48.36 -25.13
N ASN A 57 21.29 -49.39 -24.97
CA ASN A 57 20.28 -49.47 -23.93
C ASN A 57 20.99 -49.46 -22.56
N LEU A 58 21.71 -48.37 -22.21
CA LEU A 58 22.43 -48.25 -20.97
C LEU A 58 21.39 -48.17 -19.84
N ARG A 59 21.16 -49.36 -19.30
CA ARG A 59 20.62 -49.63 -17.99
C ARG A 59 21.43 -48.85 -16.97
N THR A 60 20.99 -47.68 -16.52
CA THR A 60 21.10 -47.30 -15.09
C THR A 60 20.34 -45.99 -14.81
N ILE A 61 19.16 -46.15 -14.20
CA ILE A 61 18.43 -45.14 -13.40
C ILE A 61 18.16 -43.80 -14.11
N LYS A 62 17.11 -43.76 -14.93
CA LYS A 62 16.48 -42.50 -15.37
C LYS A 62 15.86 -41.81 -14.16
N THR A 63 16.01 -40.49 -14.05
CA THR A 63 15.36 -39.73 -12.98
C THR A 63 13.89 -39.52 -13.31
N SER A 64 12.99 -39.91 -12.41
CA SER A 64 11.56 -39.66 -12.57
C SER A 64 11.32 -38.15 -12.71
N GLY A 65 10.64 -37.73 -13.78
CA GLY A 65 10.36 -36.32 -14.06
C GLY A 65 11.36 -35.59 -14.97
N LEU A 66 12.44 -36.24 -15.44
CA LEU A 66 13.44 -35.62 -16.36
C LEU A 66 13.56 -36.32 -17.72
N ASP A 67 12.51 -36.46 -18.52
CA ASP A 67 12.65 -36.83 -19.96
C ASP A 67 13.70 -37.90 -20.30
N SER A 68 13.71 -38.99 -19.52
CA SER A 68 14.69 -40.08 -19.63
C SER A 68 16.18 -39.71 -19.43
N ALA A 69 16.46 -38.50 -18.94
CA ALA A 69 17.77 -38.01 -18.53
C ALA A 69 18.08 -38.34 -17.05
N ILE A 70 19.33 -38.08 -16.68
CA ILE A 70 19.87 -38.29 -15.33
C ILE A 70 20.08 -36.90 -14.69
N ALA A 71 19.53 -36.70 -13.50
CA ALA A 71 19.71 -35.49 -12.73
C ALA A 71 21.15 -35.31 -12.24
N TRP A 72 21.58 -34.06 -12.07
CA TRP A 72 22.84 -33.78 -11.39
C TRP A 72 22.79 -34.24 -9.93
N PRO A 73 23.81 -34.99 -9.45
CA PRO A 73 23.87 -35.45 -8.06
C PRO A 73 23.71 -34.29 -7.07
N SER A 74 22.76 -34.45 -6.13
CA SER A 74 22.44 -33.43 -5.11
C SER A 74 22.08 -32.05 -5.67
N GLY A 75 21.67 -31.96 -6.94
CA GLY A 75 21.38 -30.69 -7.62
C GLY A 75 22.59 -29.76 -7.78
N THR A 76 23.81 -30.24 -7.55
CA THR A 76 25.01 -29.40 -7.62
C THR A 76 25.67 -29.51 -8.98
N VAL A 77 25.87 -28.36 -9.64
CA VAL A 77 26.46 -28.25 -10.97
C VAL A 77 27.74 -27.42 -10.88
N PRO A 78 28.92 -28.06 -10.72
CA PRO A 78 30.18 -27.35 -10.84
C PRO A 78 30.33 -26.81 -12.27
N PHE A 79 30.67 -25.54 -12.46
CA PHE A 79 30.77 -24.93 -13.78
C PHE A 79 32.07 -24.15 -14.02
N GLN A 80 32.47 -24.10 -15.28
CA GLN A 80 33.58 -23.29 -15.78
C GLN A 80 33.13 -22.53 -17.03
N LEU A 81 33.53 -21.27 -17.13
CA LEU A 81 33.34 -20.46 -18.33
C LEU A 81 34.57 -20.58 -19.22
N VAL A 82 34.35 -20.85 -20.50
CA VAL A 82 35.39 -21.06 -21.53
C VAL A 82 35.17 -20.03 -22.65
N ASN A 83 36.22 -19.30 -23.02
CA ASN A 83 36.15 -18.23 -24.02
C ASN A 83 35.12 -17.12 -23.70
N ILE A 84 34.90 -16.84 -22.41
CA ILE A 84 34.03 -15.77 -21.93
C ILE A 84 34.86 -14.79 -21.10
N VAL A 85 34.80 -13.51 -21.44
CA VAL A 85 35.56 -12.46 -20.76
C VAL A 85 34.96 -12.18 -19.39
N ASN A 86 35.78 -12.24 -18.33
CA ASN A 86 35.36 -11.94 -16.97
C ASN A 86 34.86 -10.49 -16.85
N GLY A 87 33.73 -10.29 -16.19
CA GLY A 87 33.07 -9.00 -15.99
C GLY A 87 32.23 -8.51 -17.18
N SER A 88 32.25 -9.23 -18.31
CA SER A 88 31.49 -8.88 -19.50
C SER A 88 29.97 -9.00 -19.28
N GLN A 89 29.19 -8.29 -20.10
CA GLN A 89 27.73 -8.44 -20.08
C GLN A 89 27.30 -9.88 -20.40
N HIS A 90 28.08 -10.56 -21.24
CA HIS A 90 27.85 -11.96 -21.59
C HIS A 90 27.95 -12.88 -20.38
N GLU A 91 29.03 -12.76 -19.57
CA GLU A 91 29.14 -13.48 -18.31
C GLU A 91 27.96 -13.15 -17.38
N LYS A 92 27.62 -11.88 -17.22
CA LYS A 92 26.51 -11.43 -16.35
C LYS A 92 25.18 -12.06 -16.75
N ASN A 93 24.90 -12.19 -18.05
CA ASN A 93 23.67 -12.81 -18.55
C ASN A 93 23.61 -14.30 -18.20
N ILE A 94 24.72 -15.03 -18.34
CA ILE A 94 24.80 -16.46 -17.99
C ILE A 94 24.63 -16.64 -16.47
N LEU A 95 25.34 -15.85 -15.67
CA LEU A 95 25.20 -15.89 -14.21
C LEU A 95 23.77 -15.54 -13.77
N LYS A 96 23.11 -14.60 -14.46
CA LYS A 96 21.71 -14.28 -14.18
C LYS A 96 20.76 -15.45 -14.50
N ALA A 97 21.01 -16.18 -15.59
CA ALA A 97 20.24 -17.38 -15.92
C ALA A 97 20.43 -18.49 -14.86
N MET A 98 21.66 -18.70 -14.38
CA MET A 98 21.93 -19.63 -13.26
C MET A 98 21.16 -19.20 -12.01
N GLU A 99 21.27 -17.93 -11.63
CA GLU A 99 20.58 -17.37 -10.47
C GLU A 99 19.06 -17.59 -10.55
N ASN A 100 18.45 -17.40 -11.72
CA ASN A 100 17.03 -17.65 -11.92
C ASN A 100 16.64 -19.12 -11.60
N LEU A 101 17.48 -20.08 -12.00
CA LEU A 101 17.24 -21.51 -11.76
C LEU A 101 17.51 -21.91 -10.29
N GLU A 102 18.53 -21.34 -9.66
CA GLU A 102 18.84 -21.53 -8.23
C GLU A 102 17.77 -20.91 -7.32
N ARG A 103 17.14 -19.81 -7.75
CA ARG A 103 15.97 -19.23 -7.07
C ARG A 103 14.73 -20.10 -7.25
N ALA A 104 14.57 -20.70 -8.43
CA ALA A 104 13.42 -21.52 -8.77
C ALA A 104 13.43 -22.93 -8.13
N SER A 105 14.58 -23.42 -7.68
CA SER A 105 14.77 -24.83 -7.28
C SER A 105 15.89 -25.03 -6.24
N GLY A 106 16.22 -26.28 -5.95
CA GLY A 106 17.37 -26.70 -5.14
C GLY A 106 18.66 -26.88 -5.92
N VAL A 107 18.68 -26.52 -7.21
CA VAL A 107 19.91 -26.49 -8.00
C VAL A 107 20.91 -25.49 -7.42
N ASN A 108 22.19 -25.81 -7.52
CA ASN A 108 23.30 -24.98 -7.05
C ASN A 108 24.46 -25.01 -8.05
N PHE A 109 24.72 -23.89 -8.73
CA PHE A 109 25.84 -23.72 -9.64
C PHE A 109 27.06 -23.22 -8.87
N ILE A 110 28.09 -24.04 -8.79
CA ILE A 110 29.32 -23.69 -8.05
C ILE A 110 30.49 -23.53 -9.01
N ARG A 111 31.42 -22.61 -8.74
CA ARG A 111 32.63 -22.50 -9.55
C ARG A 111 33.42 -23.80 -9.47
N LYS A 112 33.80 -24.34 -10.63
CA LYS A 112 34.63 -25.54 -10.76
C LYS A 112 35.97 -25.35 -10.05
N THR A 113 36.38 -26.36 -9.30
CA THR A 113 37.73 -26.49 -8.72
C THR A 113 38.47 -27.69 -9.37
N PRO A 114 39.78 -27.88 -9.11
CA PRO A 114 40.49 -29.06 -9.59
C PRO A 114 39.94 -30.41 -9.10
N SER A 115 39.24 -30.46 -7.96
CA SER A 115 38.65 -31.70 -7.43
C SER A 115 37.37 -32.14 -8.15
N HIS A 116 36.74 -31.25 -8.93
CA HIS A 116 35.54 -31.58 -9.68
C HIS A 116 35.90 -32.25 -11.01
N THR A 117 35.63 -33.56 -11.10
CA THR A 117 35.82 -34.37 -12.32
C THR A 117 34.57 -34.38 -13.20
N ASN A 118 33.38 -34.21 -12.62
CA ASN A 118 32.12 -34.03 -13.33
C ASN A 118 31.70 -32.57 -13.22
N TYR A 119 31.59 -31.86 -14.34
CA TYR A 119 31.31 -30.42 -14.35
C TYR A 119 30.77 -29.94 -15.69
N LEU A 120 30.18 -28.75 -15.69
CA LEU A 120 29.68 -28.03 -16.85
C LEU A 120 30.76 -27.09 -17.42
N ALA A 121 31.11 -27.25 -18.69
CA ALA A 121 31.88 -26.30 -19.48
C ALA A 121 30.93 -25.45 -20.33
N ILE A 122 30.93 -24.13 -20.10
CA ILE A 122 30.10 -23.16 -20.82
C ILE A 122 30.98 -22.41 -21.80
N TYR A 123 30.80 -22.67 -23.09
CA TYR A 123 31.56 -22.06 -24.17
C TYR A 123 30.89 -20.78 -24.65
N GLY A 124 31.67 -19.70 -24.76
CA GLY A 124 31.21 -18.42 -25.31
C GLY A 124 31.19 -18.34 -26.84
N ASN A 125 31.60 -19.40 -27.54
CA ASN A 125 31.58 -19.53 -28.99
C ASN A 125 30.50 -20.52 -29.42
N ALA A 126 30.01 -20.42 -30.66
CA ALA A 126 29.04 -21.37 -31.21
C ALA A 126 29.64 -22.77 -31.33
N TYR A 127 28.75 -23.77 -31.36
CA TYR A 127 29.11 -25.17 -31.54
C TYR A 127 29.86 -25.42 -32.86
N ASN A 128 29.38 -24.82 -33.96
CA ASN A 128 30.01 -24.86 -35.27
C ASN A 128 29.65 -23.59 -36.09
N ALA A 129 30.18 -23.48 -37.31
CA ALA A 129 29.96 -22.32 -38.18
C ALA A 129 28.49 -22.13 -38.59
N GLU A 130 27.72 -23.22 -38.68
CA GLU A 130 26.30 -23.16 -39.03
C GLU A 130 25.47 -22.61 -37.87
N ALA A 131 25.71 -23.09 -36.64
CA ALA A 131 25.12 -22.57 -35.42
C ALA A 131 25.44 -21.07 -35.25
N GLU A 132 26.66 -20.64 -35.56
CA GLU A 132 27.03 -19.21 -35.56
C GLU A 132 26.19 -18.41 -36.57
N LYS A 133 26.09 -18.89 -37.81
CA LYS A 133 25.33 -18.24 -38.89
C LYS A 133 23.86 -18.06 -38.51
N TYR A 134 23.25 -19.06 -37.89
CA TYR A 134 21.84 -19.05 -37.51
C TYR A 134 21.59 -18.61 -36.06
N ARG A 135 22.65 -18.19 -35.35
CA ARG A 135 22.62 -17.72 -33.96
C ARG A 135 21.94 -18.72 -33.01
N VAL A 136 22.27 -20.01 -33.16
CA VAL A 136 21.72 -21.12 -32.38
C VAL A 136 22.59 -21.38 -31.15
N CYS A 137 21.95 -21.48 -30.00
CA CYS A 137 22.57 -21.87 -28.74
C CYS A 137 22.37 -23.38 -28.56
N HIS A 138 23.30 -24.06 -27.90
CA HIS A 138 23.23 -25.51 -27.77
C HIS A 138 23.59 -25.99 -26.38
N ALA A 139 23.00 -27.10 -25.95
CA ALA A 139 23.33 -27.74 -24.70
C ALA A 139 23.26 -29.25 -24.78
N GLN A 140 24.16 -29.89 -24.04
CA GLN A 140 23.98 -31.30 -23.72
C GLN A 140 22.84 -31.50 -22.72
N VAL A 141 22.20 -32.66 -22.75
CA VAL A 141 21.07 -32.96 -21.85
C VAL A 141 21.53 -33.71 -20.60
N GLY A 142 21.19 -33.17 -19.43
CA GLY A 142 21.38 -33.78 -18.12
C GLY A 142 22.83 -34.04 -17.70
N TYR A 143 22.97 -34.75 -16.58
CA TYR A 143 24.26 -35.27 -16.09
C TYR A 143 24.86 -36.34 -17.02
N GLY A 144 24.01 -37.01 -17.82
CA GLY A 144 24.43 -38.08 -18.72
C GLY A 144 25.15 -39.19 -17.96
N ASN A 145 26.30 -39.63 -18.48
CA ASN A 145 27.17 -40.62 -17.83
C ASN A 145 28.21 -40.00 -16.88
N GLY A 146 28.04 -38.74 -16.48
CA GLY A 146 29.06 -37.94 -15.79
C GLY A 146 30.08 -37.34 -16.76
N GLY A 147 31.24 -36.95 -16.22
CA GLY A 147 32.30 -36.27 -16.95
C GLY A 147 32.00 -34.80 -17.24
N VAL A 148 32.62 -34.28 -18.30
CA VAL A 148 32.44 -32.88 -18.72
C VAL A 148 31.19 -32.76 -19.58
N ARG A 149 30.19 -32.04 -19.07
CA ARG A 149 29.01 -31.64 -19.86
C ARG A 149 29.28 -30.29 -20.50
N LYS A 150 28.79 -30.08 -21.72
CA LYS A 150 29.09 -28.91 -22.55
C LYS A 150 27.80 -28.18 -22.91
N THR A 151 27.87 -26.85 -22.89
CA THR A 151 26.88 -25.97 -23.51
C THR A 151 27.59 -24.83 -24.21
N TRP A 152 27.03 -24.38 -25.32
CA TRP A 152 27.52 -23.29 -26.15
C TRP A 152 26.50 -22.17 -26.07
N ILE A 153 26.86 -21.14 -25.32
CA ILE A 153 26.02 -19.96 -25.08
C ILE A 153 26.82 -18.75 -25.57
N PRO A 154 26.86 -18.46 -26.88
CA PRO A 154 27.48 -17.24 -27.39
C PRO A 154 26.83 -15.95 -26.89
N SER A 155 27.49 -14.82 -27.12
CA SER A 155 27.03 -13.52 -26.60
C SER A 155 25.67 -13.07 -27.13
N TYR A 156 25.20 -13.67 -28.23
CA TYR A 156 23.85 -13.47 -28.76
C TYR A 156 22.74 -14.24 -28.03
N CYS A 157 23.09 -15.22 -27.21
CA CYS A 157 22.14 -15.94 -26.36
C CYS A 157 21.81 -15.06 -25.16
N GLY A 158 20.61 -14.47 -25.15
CA GLY A 158 20.12 -13.68 -24.04
C GLY A 158 19.84 -14.51 -22.78
N ILE A 159 19.40 -13.86 -21.71
CA ILE A 159 19.11 -14.51 -20.42
C ILE A 159 18.08 -15.63 -20.56
N SER A 160 17.01 -15.44 -21.35
CA SER A 160 15.99 -16.46 -21.58
C SER A 160 16.56 -17.70 -22.25
N THR A 161 17.37 -17.51 -23.31
CA THR A 161 17.99 -18.62 -24.05
C THR A 161 19.06 -19.31 -23.19
N ALA A 162 19.87 -18.56 -22.44
CA ALA A 162 20.78 -19.17 -21.48
C ALA A 162 20.05 -19.98 -20.40
N THR A 163 18.86 -19.54 -19.96
CA THR A 163 18.02 -20.30 -19.01
C THR A 163 17.52 -21.60 -19.65
N HIS A 164 17.11 -21.55 -20.92
CA HIS A 164 16.71 -22.72 -21.71
C HIS A 164 17.86 -23.74 -21.83
N GLU A 165 19.04 -23.30 -22.26
CA GLU A 165 20.22 -24.16 -22.37
C GLU A 165 20.62 -24.79 -21.02
N LEU A 166 20.54 -24.01 -19.94
CA LEU A 166 20.83 -24.53 -18.60
C LEU A 166 19.75 -25.52 -18.14
N MET A 167 18.48 -25.38 -18.55
CA MET A 167 17.47 -26.41 -18.32
C MET A 167 17.76 -27.71 -19.07
N HIS A 168 18.28 -27.66 -20.30
CA HIS A 168 18.80 -28.85 -20.96
C HIS A 168 19.89 -29.51 -20.12
N ILE A 169 20.86 -28.73 -19.61
CA ILE A 169 21.92 -29.27 -18.73
C ILE A 169 21.35 -29.90 -17.47
N LEU A 170 20.22 -29.41 -16.95
CA LEU A 170 19.52 -29.99 -15.81
C LEU A 170 18.69 -31.24 -16.15
N GLY A 171 18.53 -31.56 -17.42
CA GLY A 171 17.92 -32.81 -17.91
C GLY A 171 16.58 -32.64 -18.62
N PHE A 172 16.13 -31.41 -18.85
CA PHE A 172 14.87 -31.14 -19.53
C PHE A 172 15.05 -31.20 -21.06
N ARG A 173 14.13 -31.85 -21.78
CA ARG A 173 14.05 -31.82 -23.24
C ARG A 173 12.97 -30.84 -23.71
N HIS A 174 12.72 -30.75 -25.02
CA HIS A 174 11.68 -29.87 -25.52
C HIS A 174 10.28 -30.34 -25.18
N GLU A 175 9.43 -29.38 -24.79
CA GLU A 175 8.01 -29.65 -24.53
C GLU A 175 7.28 -30.08 -25.81
N HIS A 176 7.58 -29.47 -26.96
CA HIS A 176 6.96 -29.84 -28.24
C HIS A 176 7.38 -31.21 -28.78
N GLN A 177 8.32 -31.92 -28.15
CA GLN A 177 8.69 -33.28 -28.52
C GLN A 177 7.96 -34.35 -27.69
N ARG A 178 7.05 -33.96 -26.79
CA ARG A 178 6.23 -34.91 -26.05
C ARG A 178 5.35 -35.76 -26.98
N THR A 179 5.08 -36.98 -26.56
CA THR A 179 4.23 -37.93 -27.30
C THR A 179 2.73 -37.61 -27.19
N ASP A 180 2.32 -36.83 -26.18
CA ASP A 180 0.95 -36.35 -25.97
C ASP A 180 0.70 -34.95 -26.52
N ARG A 181 1.68 -34.33 -27.20
CA ARG A 181 1.59 -32.93 -27.62
C ARG A 181 0.39 -32.64 -28.53
N ASP A 182 0.03 -33.59 -29.40
CA ASP A 182 -0.93 -33.35 -30.48
C ASP A 182 -2.35 -33.19 -29.90
N TYR A 183 -2.64 -33.88 -28.80
CA TYR A 183 -3.91 -33.81 -28.05
C TYR A 183 -3.65 -33.99 -26.56
N HIS A 184 -3.93 -32.96 -25.77
CA HIS A 184 -3.68 -32.96 -24.33
C HIS A 184 -4.71 -32.16 -23.55
N GLN A 185 -4.73 -32.39 -22.25
CA GLN A 185 -5.56 -31.64 -21.31
C GLN A 185 -4.67 -30.74 -20.44
N ARG A 186 -5.09 -29.49 -20.26
CA ARG A 186 -4.46 -28.52 -19.34
C ARG A 186 -5.57 -27.72 -18.65
N ASP A 187 -5.46 -27.54 -17.33
CA ASP A 187 -6.38 -26.74 -16.53
C ASP A 187 -7.88 -27.09 -16.73
N GLY A 188 -8.17 -28.38 -16.96
CA GLY A 188 -9.53 -28.88 -17.20
C GLY A 188 -10.02 -28.76 -18.66
N HIS A 189 -9.26 -28.10 -19.54
CA HIS A 189 -9.60 -27.89 -20.94
C HIS A 189 -8.79 -28.78 -21.88
N TYR A 190 -9.34 -29.07 -23.06
CA TYR A 190 -8.70 -29.89 -24.10
C TYR A 190 -8.13 -29.02 -25.22
N TYR A 191 -6.90 -29.31 -25.61
CA TYR A 191 -6.15 -28.58 -26.62
C TYR A 191 -5.59 -29.53 -27.67
N SER A 192 -5.39 -28.99 -28.87
CA SER A 192 -4.70 -29.66 -29.96
C SER A 192 -3.52 -28.83 -30.44
N MET A 193 -2.38 -29.48 -30.69
CA MET A 193 -1.25 -28.86 -31.36
C MET A 193 -0.92 -29.58 -32.66
N THR A 194 -0.72 -28.83 -33.74
CA THR A 194 -0.29 -29.36 -35.03
C THR A 194 1.06 -28.76 -35.41
N VAL A 195 1.95 -29.60 -35.93
CA VAL A 195 3.18 -29.16 -36.59
C VAL A 195 2.88 -29.01 -38.07
N ASN A 196 3.04 -27.79 -38.58
CA ASN A 196 2.86 -27.48 -40.00
C ASN A 196 4.17 -27.78 -40.74
N GLU A 197 4.25 -28.97 -41.33
CA GLU A 197 5.48 -29.48 -41.95
C GLU A 197 5.97 -28.59 -43.10
N GLU A 198 5.04 -27.92 -43.82
CA GLU A 198 5.39 -26.99 -44.91
C GLU A 198 6.19 -25.76 -44.46
N PHE A 199 6.29 -25.48 -43.16
CA PHE A 199 7.04 -24.33 -42.62
C PHE A 199 8.29 -24.76 -41.83
N ILE A 200 8.70 -26.02 -41.93
CA ILE A 200 9.93 -26.52 -41.27
C ILE A 200 11.17 -26.23 -42.13
N PRO A 201 12.22 -25.59 -41.59
CA PRO A 201 13.48 -25.36 -42.31
C PRO A 201 14.25 -26.64 -42.67
N CYS A 202 15.18 -26.54 -43.62
CA CYS A 202 15.97 -27.67 -44.09
C CYS A 202 16.82 -28.27 -42.95
N GLY A 203 16.93 -29.59 -42.91
CA GLY A 203 17.90 -30.29 -42.06
C GLY A 203 17.54 -30.35 -40.57
N VAL A 204 16.39 -29.82 -40.17
CA VAL A 204 15.93 -29.81 -38.76
C VAL A 204 14.60 -30.54 -38.55
N GLN A 205 14.08 -31.26 -39.55
CA GLN A 205 12.80 -31.97 -39.46
C GLN A 205 12.72 -32.91 -38.24
N GLY A 206 13.82 -33.60 -37.92
CA GLY A 206 13.91 -34.46 -36.73
C GLY A 206 13.65 -33.71 -35.41
N ALA A 207 14.02 -32.43 -35.31
CA ALA A 207 13.81 -31.63 -34.10
C ALA A 207 12.32 -31.31 -33.83
N TYR A 208 11.44 -31.48 -34.82
CA TYR A 208 10.00 -31.30 -34.69
C TYR A 208 9.25 -32.63 -34.52
N SER A 209 9.94 -33.77 -34.52
CA SER A 209 9.34 -35.08 -34.28
C SER A 209 9.09 -35.32 -32.78
N THR A 210 8.04 -36.06 -32.46
CA THR A 210 7.83 -36.53 -31.08
C THR A 210 8.91 -37.53 -30.69
N SER A 211 9.25 -37.59 -29.40
CA SER A 211 10.28 -38.46 -28.87
C SER A 211 9.76 -39.22 -27.64
N ILE A 212 9.88 -40.55 -27.68
CA ILE A 212 9.50 -41.44 -26.55
C ILE A 212 10.30 -41.16 -25.28
N TYR A 213 11.41 -40.42 -25.39
CA TYR A 213 12.24 -40.06 -24.25
C TYR A 213 11.64 -38.91 -23.45
N VAL A 214 10.78 -38.08 -24.03
CA VAL A 214 10.10 -36.97 -23.36
C VAL A 214 8.81 -37.48 -22.72
N SER A 215 8.85 -37.72 -21.40
CA SER A 215 7.79 -38.41 -20.64
C SER A 215 7.51 -37.72 -19.31
N ARG A 216 7.21 -36.42 -19.37
CA ARG A 216 6.82 -35.64 -18.19
C ARG A 216 5.43 -36.08 -17.74
N THR A 217 5.26 -36.22 -16.42
CA THR A 217 3.97 -36.59 -15.81
C THR A 217 3.02 -35.41 -15.69
N LEU A 218 3.52 -34.18 -15.83
CA LEU A 218 2.73 -32.97 -15.75
C LEU A 218 1.99 -32.71 -17.07
N PRO A 219 0.84 -32.00 -17.03
CA PRO A 219 0.14 -31.55 -18.23
C PRO A 219 1.08 -30.83 -19.21
N TYR A 220 0.76 -30.94 -20.49
CA TYR A 220 1.49 -30.25 -21.55
C TYR A 220 1.50 -28.73 -21.32
N ASP A 221 2.68 -28.11 -21.44
CA ASP A 221 2.86 -26.68 -21.16
C ASP A 221 3.35 -25.90 -22.39
N HIS A 222 2.41 -25.41 -23.22
CA HIS A 222 2.73 -24.60 -24.39
C HIS A 222 3.47 -23.28 -24.05
N GLU A 223 3.45 -22.83 -22.79
CA GLU A 223 4.15 -21.63 -22.32
C GLU A 223 5.55 -21.96 -21.78
N SER A 224 5.94 -23.24 -21.75
CA SER A 224 7.23 -23.70 -21.25
C SER A 224 8.39 -22.99 -21.93
N ILE A 225 9.41 -22.62 -21.16
CA ILE A 225 10.68 -22.14 -21.70
C ILE A 225 11.30 -23.19 -22.61
N MET A 226 10.99 -24.48 -22.40
CA MET A 226 11.42 -25.62 -23.20
C MET A 226 10.54 -25.87 -24.43
N HIS A 227 9.51 -25.09 -24.68
CA HIS A 227 8.77 -25.15 -25.95
C HIS A 227 9.51 -24.33 -27.02
N TYR A 228 9.50 -24.76 -28.29
CA TYR A 228 10.00 -23.91 -29.39
C TYR A 228 9.10 -22.69 -29.61
N ARG A 229 9.72 -21.53 -29.86
CA ARG A 229 8.96 -20.32 -30.24
C ARG A 229 8.26 -20.55 -31.56
N ASN A 230 7.01 -20.14 -31.61
CA ASN A 230 6.20 -20.18 -32.81
C ASN A 230 6.46 -18.94 -33.69
N TYR A 231 7.68 -18.76 -34.18
CA TYR A 231 7.97 -17.71 -35.17
C TYR A 231 7.70 -18.19 -36.59
N SER A 232 7.41 -17.27 -37.49
CA SER A 232 7.28 -17.60 -38.91
C SER A 232 8.64 -18.05 -39.46
N ARG A 233 8.67 -19.20 -40.11
CA ARG A 233 9.86 -19.82 -40.70
C ARG A 233 9.60 -20.15 -42.16
N THR A 234 10.68 -20.17 -42.94
CA THR A 234 10.64 -20.58 -44.35
C THR A 234 10.74 -22.10 -44.44
N GLY A 235 9.74 -22.72 -45.06
CA GLY A 235 9.70 -24.14 -45.38
C GLY A 235 10.79 -24.54 -46.37
N CYS A 236 11.41 -25.69 -46.12
CA CYS A 236 12.42 -26.23 -47.03
C CYS A 236 11.86 -26.74 -48.36
N GLU A 237 10.69 -27.38 -48.33
CA GLU A 237 10.12 -28.03 -49.52
C GLU A 237 9.30 -27.05 -50.35
N THR A 238 8.53 -26.18 -49.70
CA THR A 238 7.60 -25.25 -50.34
C THR A 238 8.20 -23.86 -50.58
N GLY A 239 9.22 -23.46 -49.80
CA GLY A 239 9.72 -22.08 -49.76
C GLY A 239 8.75 -21.09 -49.12
N GLU A 240 7.59 -21.55 -48.62
CA GLU A 240 6.58 -20.71 -48.01
C GLU A 240 6.97 -20.27 -46.61
N VAL A 241 6.43 -19.14 -46.16
CA VAL A 241 6.72 -18.58 -44.84
C VAL A 241 5.47 -18.67 -43.98
N GLY A 242 5.58 -19.38 -42.86
CA GLY A 242 4.45 -19.58 -41.95
C GLY A 242 4.86 -20.05 -40.57
N LYS A 243 3.88 -20.17 -39.67
CA LYS A 243 4.08 -20.61 -38.29
C LYS A 243 4.20 -22.13 -38.24
N THR A 244 5.29 -22.63 -37.68
CA THR A 244 5.52 -24.08 -37.61
C THR A 244 4.58 -24.81 -36.65
N PHE A 245 3.99 -24.11 -35.67
CA PHE A 245 3.02 -24.68 -34.75
C PHE A 245 1.65 -24.01 -34.90
N THR A 246 0.59 -24.80 -34.78
CA THR A 246 -0.78 -24.32 -34.61
C THR A 246 -1.34 -24.94 -33.34
N TYR A 247 -1.58 -24.11 -32.33
CA TYR A 247 -2.11 -24.53 -31.03
C TYR A 247 -3.52 -24.00 -30.85
N LYS A 248 -4.48 -24.86 -30.52
CA LYS A 248 -5.92 -24.52 -30.47
C LYS A 248 -6.62 -25.12 -29.26
N SER A 249 -7.58 -24.37 -28.72
CA SER A 249 -8.59 -24.92 -27.81
C SER A 249 -9.58 -25.74 -28.64
N ILE A 250 -9.76 -27.02 -28.28
CA ILE A 250 -10.70 -27.90 -28.98
C ILE A 250 -12.14 -27.46 -28.72
N SER A 251 -12.41 -26.94 -27.51
CA SER A 251 -13.76 -26.54 -27.10
C SER A 251 -14.25 -25.24 -27.74
N THR A 252 -13.36 -24.24 -27.90
CA THR A 252 -13.72 -22.91 -28.40
C THR A 252 -13.26 -22.67 -29.84
N GLY A 253 -12.33 -23.48 -30.36
CA GLY A 253 -11.70 -23.28 -31.65
C GLY A 253 -10.67 -22.14 -31.67
N GLU A 254 -10.47 -21.46 -30.55
CA GLU A 254 -9.52 -20.35 -30.41
C GLU A 254 -8.08 -20.83 -30.62
N ALA A 255 -7.34 -20.11 -31.45
CA ALA A 255 -5.93 -20.36 -31.72
C ALA A 255 -5.04 -19.48 -30.83
N PHE A 256 -3.94 -20.05 -30.35
CA PHE A 256 -2.94 -19.35 -29.55
C PHE A 256 -1.70 -19.13 -30.40
N GLU A 257 -1.39 -17.87 -30.68
CA GLU A 257 -0.31 -17.48 -31.60
C GLU A 257 1.08 -17.57 -30.96
N ASP A 258 1.16 -17.35 -29.65
CA ASP A 258 2.41 -17.36 -28.89
C ASP A 258 2.57 -18.65 -28.10
N THR A 259 3.72 -19.29 -28.28
CA THR A 259 4.23 -20.37 -27.44
C THR A 259 5.38 -19.84 -26.59
N GLY A 260 5.83 -20.61 -25.59
CA GLY A 260 6.76 -20.21 -24.54
C GLY A 260 8.16 -19.72 -24.95
N ASN A 261 9.23 -20.30 -24.38
CA ASN A 261 10.64 -19.94 -24.63
C ASN A 261 11.09 -18.52 -24.23
N THR A 262 10.26 -17.76 -23.52
CA THR A 262 10.61 -16.39 -23.10
C THR A 262 11.00 -16.31 -21.63
N ARG A 263 10.39 -17.16 -20.80
CA ARG A 263 10.57 -17.24 -19.35
C ARG A 263 10.18 -18.63 -18.86
N LEU A 264 10.60 -18.97 -17.63
CA LEU A 264 10.09 -20.15 -16.93
C LEU A 264 8.57 -20.04 -16.74
N SER A 265 7.85 -21.04 -17.21
CA SER A 265 6.41 -21.24 -16.99
C SER A 265 6.15 -21.87 -15.62
N GLN A 266 4.88 -21.93 -15.20
CA GLN A 266 4.50 -22.68 -14.00
C GLN A 266 4.78 -24.19 -14.14
N GLY A 267 4.59 -24.77 -15.34
CA GLY A 267 4.95 -26.16 -15.59
C GLY A 267 6.46 -26.40 -15.49
N ASP A 268 7.30 -25.47 -15.96
CA ASP A 268 8.76 -25.57 -15.80
C ASP A 268 9.16 -25.55 -14.33
N LEU A 269 8.59 -24.63 -13.53
CA LEU A 269 8.87 -24.54 -12.10
C LEU A 269 8.46 -25.82 -11.37
N ARG A 270 7.27 -26.35 -11.67
CA ARG A 270 6.80 -27.62 -11.09
C ARG A 270 7.71 -28.79 -11.49
N SER A 271 8.07 -28.89 -12.77
CA SER A 271 8.94 -29.96 -13.28
C SER A 271 10.35 -29.89 -12.66
N LEU A 272 10.92 -28.69 -12.60
CA LEU A 272 12.22 -28.44 -12.00
C LEU A 272 12.26 -28.81 -10.51
N ARG A 273 11.21 -28.46 -9.76
CA ARG A 273 11.09 -28.75 -8.32
C ARG A 273 10.73 -30.20 -8.03
N GLN A 274 10.00 -30.89 -8.92
CA GLN A 274 9.74 -32.32 -8.80
C GLN A 274 11.04 -33.13 -8.69
N VAL A 275 12.11 -32.63 -9.32
CA VAL A 275 13.39 -33.33 -9.41
C VAL A 275 14.45 -32.74 -8.47
N TYR A 276 14.57 -31.43 -8.44
CA TYR A 276 15.59 -30.71 -7.66
C TYR A 276 14.95 -29.96 -6.48
N ALA A 277 14.12 -30.63 -5.68
CA ALA A 277 13.49 -30.01 -4.51
C ALA A 277 14.51 -29.51 -3.46
N ARG A 278 14.18 -28.45 -2.73
CA ARG A 278 14.91 -28.06 -1.49
C ARG A 278 14.26 -28.66 -0.24
N ASN A 279 15.05 -28.76 0.83
CA ASN A 279 14.51 -28.99 2.18
C ASN A 279 13.87 -27.70 2.70
N ARG A 280 12.63 -27.85 3.18
CA ARG A 280 11.63 -26.81 3.44
C ARG A 280 11.88 -26.10 4.76
N SER A 281 11.80 -24.77 4.79
CA SER A 281 11.26 -23.96 5.91
C SER A 281 11.79 -22.53 5.88
N GLN A 282 10.99 -21.56 5.43
CA GLN A 282 10.93 -20.24 6.08
C GLN A 282 9.51 -19.65 6.04
N THR A 283 9.14 -18.99 7.13
CA THR A 283 7.88 -18.26 7.34
C THR A 283 7.89 -16.95 6.55
N PRO A 284 6.81 -16.59 5.82
CA PRO A 284 6.74 -15.30 5.12
C PRO A 284 6.74 -14.10 6.09
N THR A 285 7.15 -12.92 5.62
CA THR A 285 7.17 -11.68 6.42
C THR A 285 6.26 -10.62 5.79
N ILE A 286 5.48 -9.90 6.60
CA ILE A 286 4.66 -8.77 6.15
C ILE A 286 5.45 -7.47 6.38
N LEU A 287 5.85 -6.77 5.31
CA LEU A 287 6.54 -5.46 5.40
C LEU A 287 5.57 -4.28 5.48
N GLY A 288 6.11 -3.07 5.66
CA GLY A 288 5.37 -1.84 5.95
C GLY A 288 5.50 -1.38 7.41
N PRO A 289 4.98 -0.22 7.78
CA PRO A 289 4.92 0.20 9.19
C PRO A 289 3.96 -0.70 9.96
N ASP A 290 4.24 -0.96 11.24
CA ASP A 290 3.35 -1.74 12.12
C ASP A 290 1.99 -1.06 12.35
N HIS A 291 1.87 0.22 11.99
CA HIS A 291 0.64 1.01 11.96
C HIS A 291 0.65 1.96 10.76
N THR A 292 -0.32 1.84 9.85
CA THR A 292 -0.62 2.88 8.84
C THR A 292 -2.09 3.22 8.87
N GLU A 293 -2.38 4.43 9.34
CA GLU A 293 -3.71 5.04 9.30
C GLU A 293 -3.99 5.51 7.86
N LYS A 294 -4.74 4.73 7.07
CA LYS A 294 -5.13 5.12 5.70
C LYS A 294 -6.55 4.68 5.38
N ALA A 295 -7.27 5.54 4.66
CA ALA A 295 -8.62 5.34 4.13
C ALA A 295 -8.71 4.29 3.01
N SER A 296 -7.60 3.65 2.63
CA SER A 296 -7.60 2.42 1.83
C SER A 296 -6.48 1.51 2.32
N LEU A 297 -6.81 0.25 2.59
CA LEU A 297 -5.87 -0.76 3.06
C LEU A 297 -5.13 -1.39 1.86
N ARG A 298 -4.31 -0.58 1.17
CA ARG A 298 -3.37 -1.08 0.16
C ARG A 298 -2.08 -1.49 0.86
N TYR A 299 -1.65 -2.74 0.72
CA TYR A 299 -0.39 -3.19 1.32
C TYR A 299 0.53 -3.88 0.33
N SER A 300 1.82 -3.59 0.50
CA SER A 300 2.90 -4.35 -0.11
C SER A 300 3.29 -5.51 0.82
N VAL A 301 2.90 -6.74 0.49
CA VAL A 301 3.42 -7.96 1.12
C VAL A 301 4.75 -8.32 0.47
N VAL A 302 5.84 -7.96 1.14
CA VAL A 302 7.16 -8.29 0.65
C VAL A 302 7.62 -9.63 1.20
N TRP A 303 7.52 -10.65 0.36
CA TRP A 303 8.16 -11.92 0.64
C TRP A 303 9.61 -11.89 0.17
N TYR A 304 10.52 -11.51 1.08
CA TYR A 304 11.94 -11.72 0.83
C TYR A 304 12.16 -13.18 0.49
N GLN A 305 12.57 -13.44 -0.76
CA GLN A 305 12.79 -14.76 -1.31
C GLN A 305 13.67 -15.58 -0.36
N VAL A 306 13.05 -16.53 0.34
CA VAL A 306 13.81 -17.56 1.03
C VAL A 306 13.19 -18.91 0.74
N HIS A 307 13.59 -19.44 -0.42
CA HIS A 307 13.45 -20.82 -0.87
C HIS A 307 12.01 -21.35 -1.02
N ASP A 308 11.73 -21.85 -2.23
CA ASP A 308 10.45 -22.43 -2.69
C ASP A 308 9.28 -21.44 -2.74
N TYR A 309 8.88 -21.07 -3.97
CA TYR A 309 7.67 -20.28 -4.19
C TYR A 309 6.46 -21.12 -3.75
N PRO A 310 5.56 -20.60 -2.88
CA PRO A 310 4.32 -21.27 -2.57
C PRO A 310 3.43 -21.39 -3.82
N ASP A 311 2.46 -22.30 -3.80
CA ASP A 311 1.40 -22.34 -4.81
C ASP A 311 0.41 -21.19 -4.58
N TYR A 312 0.19 -20.83 -3.31
CA TYR A 312 -0.62 -19.70 -2.90
C TYR A 312 -0.20 -19.20 -1.52
N PHE A 313 -0.48 -17.94 -1.24
CA PHE A 313 -0.43 -17.39 0.09
C PHE A 313 -1.81 -17.49 0.73
N ARG A 314 -1.86 -18.00 1.97
CA ARG A 314 -3.05 -17.92 2.81
C ARG A 314 -2.90 -16.70 3.70
N VAL A 315 -3.81 -15.75 3.59
CA VAL A 315 -3.89 -14.61 4.50
C VAL A 315 -5.03 -14.82 5.47
N ASN A 316 -4.72 -14.82 6.76
CA ASN A 316 -5.72 -14.88 7.83
C ASN A 316 -5.93 -13.46 8.35
N GLU A 317 -7.18 -13.03 8.44
CA GLU A 317 -7.60 -11.74 8.98
C GLU A 317 -8.49 -11.98 10.19
N THR A 318 -8.18 -11.28 11.29
CA THR A 318 -9.07 -11.13 12.44
C THR A 318 -9.36 -9.66 12.63
N SER A 319 -10.51 -9.33 13.20
CA SER A 319 -10.84 -7.95 13.56
C SER A 319 -11.36 -7.86 14.98
N GLU A 320 -11.04 -6.77 15.66
CA GLU A 320 -11.57 -6.42 16.97
C GLU A 320 -11.90 -4.94 16.96
N GLU A 321 -12.99 -4.56 17.60
CA GLU A 321 -13.27 -3.17 17.91
C GLU A 321 -12.20 -2.66 18.88
N PHE A 322 -11.72 -1.41 18.71
CA PHE A 322 -10.75 -0.81 19.64
C PHE A 322 -11.27 0.47 20.32
N ILE A 323 -12.46 0.91 19.93
CA ILE A 323 -13.27 1.97 20.56
C ILE A 323 -14.69 1.43 20.59
N ASP A 324 -15.38 1.46 21.72
CA ASP A 324 -16.78 1.02 21.84
C ASP A 324 -17.72 1.96 21.07
N ILE A 325 -17.98 1.66 19.79
CA ILE A 325 -18.76 2.49 18.86
C ILE A 325 -20.25 2.38 19.16
N ASN A 326 -20.70 1.24 19.67
CA ASN A 326 -22.10 0.96 19.94
C ASN A 326 -22.51 1.31 21.39
N GLN A 327 -21.57 1.80 22.21
CA GLN A 327 -21.74 2.18 23.61
C GLN A 327 -22.29 1.05 24.48
N ASN A 328 -21.99 -0.20 24.14
CA ASN A 328 -22.49 -1.37 24.85
C ASN A 328 -21.59 -1.76 26.06
N GLY A 329 -20.47 -1.06 26.25
CA GLY A 329 -19.48 -1.28 27.31
C GLY A 329 -18.49 -2.41 27.02
N GLN A 330 -18.47 -2.97 25.80
CA GLN A 330 -17.61 -4.08 25.37
C GLN A 330 -17.04 -3.79 23.98
N LEU A 331 -15.88 -4.36 23.68
CA LEU A 331 -15.29 -4.30 22.34
C LEU A 331 -15.72 -5.55 21.56
N ASP A 332 -16.41 -5.37 20.45
CA ASP A 332 -16.89 -6.46 19.61
C ASP A 332 -15.74 -7.14 18.83
N ALA A 333 -15.67 -8.46 18.90
CA ALA A 333 -14.83 -9.24 17.99
C ALA A 333 -15.50 -9.34 16.62
N GLY A 334 -14.78 -8.96 15.56
CA GLY A 334 -15.24 -9.13 14.19
C GLY A 334 -14.98 -10.52 13.63
N GLU A 335 -15.40 -10.74 12.39
CA GLU A 335 -15.33 -12.06 11.75
C GLU A 335 -13.90 -12.46 11.39
N PHE A 336 -13.62 -13.76 11.49
CA PHE A 336 -12.39 -14.37 10.99
C PHE A 336 -12.52 -14.60 9.49
N ASN A 337 -11.65 -13.99 8.69
CA ASN A 337 -11.63 -14.16 7.25
C ASN A 337 -10.33 -14.84 6.79
N THR A 338 -10.42 -15.62 5.72
CA THR A 338 -9.26 -16.23 5.08
C THR A 338 -9.28 -15.96 3.59
N TYR A 339 -8.18 -15.39 3.09
CA TYR A 339 -7.99 -15.08 1.68
C TYR A 339 -6.95 -16.02 1.09
N ARG A 340 -7.28 -16.61 -0.06
CA ARG A 340 -6.34 -17.35 -0.89
C ARG A 340 -5.84 -16.43 -1.99
N ILE A 341 -4.53 -16.31 -2.09
CA ILE A 341 -3.88 -15.48 -3.10
C ILE A 341 -2.94 -16.40 -3.87
N ASP A 342 -3.31 -16.72 -5.11
CA ASP A 342 -2.47 -17.58 -5.94
C ASP A 342 -1.12 -16.89 -6.18
N ALA A 343 -0.06 -17.65 -6.00
CA ALA A 343 1.31 -17.14 -6.07
C ALA A 343 1.79 -17.01 -7.52
N ASP A 344 1.03 -17.54 -8.48
CA ASP A 344 1.29 -17.48 -9.92
C ASP A 344 1.30 -16.04 -10.48
N ALA A 345 0.52 -15.13 -9.89
CA ALA A 345 0.45 -13.72 -10.23
C ALA A 345 1.67 -12.89 -9.76
N TYR A 346 2.52 -13.46 -8.90
CA TYR A 346 3.58 -12.73 -8.22
C TYR A 346 4.93 -13.39 -8.54
N TRP A 347 5.85 -12.64 -9.16
CA TRP A 347 7.16 -13.14 -9.60
C TRP A 347 8.32 -12.32 -9.03
N LYS A 348 8.02 -11.42 -8.10
CA LYS A 348 8.96 -10.46 -7.52
C LYS A 348 9.27 -10.81 -6.06
N ASP A 349 10.45 -10.38 -5.60
CA ASP A 349 10.90 -10.45 -4.18
C ASP A 349 9.99 -9.65 -3.23
N ALA A 350 9.06 -8.90 -3.79
CA ALA A 350 8.06 -8.07 -3.14
C ALA A 350 6.80 -8.04 -3.99
N PHE A 351 5.63 -8.28 -3.41
CA PHE A 351 4.37 -8.09 -4.13
C PHE A 351 3.37 -7.29 -3.30
N GLU A 352 2.35 -6.74 -3.95
CA GLU A 352 1.28 -6.03 -3.24
C GLU A 352 0.05 -6.92 -3.19
N ILE A 353 -0.47 -7.07 -1.99
CA ILE A 353 -1.75 -7.72 -1.77
C ILE A 353 -2.75 -6.62 -1.49
N TYR A 354 -3.75 -6.55 -2.37
CA TYR A 354 -4.88 -5.66 -2.21
C TYR A 354 -5.96 -6.42 -1.45
N PHE A 355 -6.40 -5.85 -0.33
CA PHE A 355 -7.63 -6.29 0.32
C PHE A 355 -8.71 -5.26 -0.01
N GLY A 356 -9.70 -5.65 -0.82
CA GLY A 356 -10.88 -4.83 -1.08
C GLY A 356 -11.15 -4.41 -2.53
N ASP A 357 -10.91 -5.28 -3.52
CA ASP A 357 -11.33 -4.99 -4.92
C ASP A 357 -12.82 -5.25 -5.18
N SER A 358 -13.62 -5.64 -4.17
CA SER A 358 -15.08 -5.69 -4.25
C SER A 358 -15.78 -5.22 -2.96
N GLU A 359 -16.36 -4.02 -3.02
CA GLU A 359 -17.58 -3.55 -2.33
C GLU A 359 -17.78 -3.60 -0.80
N THR A 360 -16.89 -4.13 0.04
CA THR A 360 -17.05 -3.92 1.51
C THR A 360 -15.90 -3.11 2.11
N GLU A 361 -16.14 -1.82 2.32
CA GLU A 361 -15.31 -0.98 3.18
C GLU A 361 -15.15 -1.66 4.55
N LYS A 362 -13.90 -1.75 5.05
CA LYS A 362 -13.64 -2.29 6.38
C LYS A 362 -14.38 -1.43 7.41
N ARG A 363 -15.03 -2.09 8.38
CA ARG A 363 -15.79 -1.44 9.45
C ARG A 363 -14.93 -0.42 10.19
N ASN A 364 -15.47 0.78 10.32
CA ASN A 364 -14.87 1.88 11.03
C ASN A 364 -14.67 1.58 12.53
N GLY A 365 -13.60 2.07 13.16
CA GLY A 365 -13.30 1.86 14.58
C GLY A 365 -12.89 0.42 14.97
N TYR A 366 -12.64 -0.41 13.96
CA TYR A 366 -12.05 -1.74 14.11
C TYR A 366 -10.55 -1.72 13.83
N ARG A 367 -9.87 -2.60 14.56
CA ARG A 367 -8.49 -2.99 14.38
C ARG A 367 -8.47 -4.37 13.71
N TYR A 368 -7.80 -4.44 12.58
CA TYR A 368 -7.63 -5.65 11.78
C TYR A 368 -6.22 -6.19 12.00
N ARG A 369 -6.10 -7.49 12.26
CA ARG A 369 -4.83 -8.21 12.43
C ARG A 369 -4.71 -9.24 11.32
N TYR A 370 -3.63 -9.16 10.56
CA TYR A 370 -3.32 -10.05 9.44
C TYR A 370 -2.12 -10.92 9.74
N THR A 371 -2.19 -12.20 9.37
CA THR A 371 -1.04 -13.10 9.26
C THR A 371 -1.02 -13.75 7.88
N VAL A 372 0.16 -14.14 7.41
CA VAL A 372 0.33 -14.80 6.12
C VAL A 372 1.03 -16.13 6.31
N GLN A 373 0.61 -17.13 5.54
CA GLN A 373 1.29 -18.41 5.39
C GLN A 373 1.62 -18.62 3.91
N ALA A 374 2.77 -19.23 3.65
CA ALA A 374 3.12 -19.74 2.33
C ALA A 374 2.64 -21.19 2.25
N CYS A 375 1.84 -21.55 1.25
CA CYS A 375 1.21 -22.86 1.17
C CYS A 375 1.54 -23.61 -0.13
N TRP A 376 1.65 -24.94 -0.02
CA TRP A 376 1.99 -25.88 -1.08
C TRP A 376 1.02 -27.06 -1.12
N ASN A 377 0.81 -27.61 -2.32
CA ASN A 377 -0.01 -28.78 -2.63
C ASN A 377 -1.40 -28.74 -2.01
N ASN A 378 -2.03 -27.55 -1.99
CA ASN A 378 -3.39 -27.31 -1.46
C ASN A 378 -3.65 -27.67 0.02
N ALA A 379 -2.62 -27.92 0.85
CA ALA A 379 -2.84 -28.21 2.28
C ALA A 379 -1.66 -27.91 3.21
N MET A 380 -0.41 -28.01 2.73
CA MET A 380 0.76 -27.82 3.58
C MET A 380 1.15 -26.35 3.60
N CYS A 381 1.05 -25.70 4.76
CA CYS A 381 1.45 -24.30 4.91
C CYS A 381 2.65 -24.17 5.84
N SER A 382 3.45 -23.11 5.64
CA SER A 382 4.44 -22.67 6.61
C SER A 382 3.74 -22.17 7.89
N ASN A 383 4.54 -21.91 8.93
CA ASN A 383 4.03 -21.21 10.11
C ASN A 383 3.44 -19.85 9.70
N GLU A 384 2.54 -19.31 10.52
CA GLU A 384 2.08 -17.94 10.33
C GLU A 384 3.22 -16.94 10.47
N SER A 385 3.20 -15.92 9.62
CA SER A 385 4.04 -14.74 9.76
C SER A 385 3.82 -14.08 11.12
N ARG A 386 4.74 -13.19 11.50
CA ARG A 386 4.40 -12.19 12.51
C ARG A 386 3.15 -11.44 12.06
N ALA A 387 2.24 -11.24 13.00
CA ALA A 387 0.99 -10.56 12.75
C ALA A 387 1.24 -9.07 12.52
N LYS A 388 0.40 -8.48 11.67
CA LYS A 388 0.41 -7.05 11.43
C LYS A 388 -0.96 -6.46 11.63
N THR A 389 -1.00 -5.33 12.32
CA THR A 389 -2.21 -4.81 12.93
C THR A 389 -2.50 -3.41 12.41
N TYR A 390 -3.74 -3.13 12.06
CA TYR A 390 -4.13 -1.86 11.47
C TYR A 390 -5.45 -1.40 12.05
N SER A 391 -5.49 -0.16 12.54
CA SER A 391 -6.73 0.48 12.97
C SER A 391 -7.30 1.31 11.84
N VAL A 392 -8.59 1.13 11.56
CA VAL A 392 -9.35 2.03 10.68
C VAL A 392 -9.84 3.19 11.55
N LEU A 393 -9.20 4.36 11.41
CA LEU A 393 -9.58 5.59 12.11
C LEU A 393 -10.61 6.38 11.31
N GLN A 394 -11.58 6.94 12.04
CA GLN A 394 -12.79 7.55 11.49
C GLN A 394 -12.57 8.99 10.99
N LYS A 395 -13.47 9.43 10.09
CA LYS A 395 -13.98 10.81 10.06
C LYS A 395 -14.46 11.22 11.47
N ALA A 396 -14.62 12.49 11.77
CA ALA A 396 -15.19 12.83 13.08
C ALA A 396 -16.63 12.27 13.22
N GLN A 397 -17.05 11.92 14.44
CA GLN A 397 -18.43 11.46 14.69
C GLN A 397 -19.38 12.66 14.73
N GLU A 398 -20.65 12.40 14.46
CA GLU A 398 -21.70 13.40 14.62
C GLU A 398 -21.63 14.02 16.03
N PRO A 399 -21.57 15.37 16.14
CA PRO A 399 -21.55 16.03 17.43
C PRO A 399 -22.95 16.06 18.06
N ASP A 400 -23.03 15.80 19.37
CA ASP A 400 -24.26 16.07 20.12
C ASP A 400 -24.42 17.58 20.31
N LEU A 401 -25.39 18.19 19.61
CA LEU A 401 -25.63 19.62 19.65
C LEU A 401 -26.65 20.00 20.73
N PHE A 402 -26.40 21.12 21.41
CA PHE A 402 -27.37 21.72 22.32
C PHE A 402 -27.22 23.25 22.39
N ILE A 403 -28.28 23.92 22.84
CA ILE A 403 -28.25 25.36 23.12
C ILE A 403 -28.01 25.57 24.61
N ASP A 404 -26.99 26.36 24.93
CA ASP A 404 -26.73 26.89 26.26
C ASP A 404 -27.10 28.38 26.27
N ASP A 405 -28.24 28.67 26.87
CA ASP A 405 -28.74 30.02 27.11
C ASP A 405 -28.71 30.29 28.61
N SER A 406 -27.61 30.89 29.08
CA SER A 406 -27.37 31.15 30.51
C SER A 406 -28.38 32.11 31.13
N THR A 407 -28.99 32.97 30.31
CA THR A 407 -29.97 33.97 30.75
C THR A 407 -31.13 33.99 29.75
N PRO A 408 -32.15 33.14 29.95
CA PRO A 408 -33.29 33.04 29.04
C PRO A 408 -33.87 34.41 28.72
N GLY A 409 -33.77 34.82 27.45
CA GLY A 409 -34.26 36.11 26.98
C GLY A 409 -33.22 37.21 26.76
N ASP A 410 -31.92 36.97 26.96
CA ASP A 410 -30.89 37.91 26.51
C ASP A 410 -30.63 37.78 25.00
N LYS A 411 -29.90 38.73 24.41
CA LYS A 411 -29.48 38.69 22.99
C LYS A 411 -28.43 37.63 22.70
N GLU A 412 -27.79 37.09 23.74
CA GLU A 412 -26.63 36.23 23.63
C GLU A 412 -26.94 34.79 24.09
N PHE A 413 -26.60 33.81 23.26
CA PHE A 413 -26.65 32.40 23.60
C PHE A 413 -25.47 31.65 22.97
N TYR A 414 -25.24 30.39 23.36
CA TYR A 414 -24.20 29.55 22.82
C TYR A 414 -24.79 28.32 22.16
N LEU A 415 -24.39 28.05 20.91
CA LEU A 415 -24.49 26.71 20.33
C LEU A 415 -23.31 25.90 20.88
N ARG A 416 -23.55 24.76 21.50
CA ARG A 416 -22.51 23.91 22.09
C ARG A 416 -22.55 22.49 21.55
N TRP A 417 -21.41 21.82 21.66
CA TRP A 417 -21.27 20.41 21.34
C TRP A 417 -20.34 19.70 22.31
N ASN A 418 -20.58 18.40 22.49
CA ASN A 418 -19.76 17.57 23.36
C ASN A 418 -18.33 17.43 22.81
N LYS A 419 -17.34 17.48 23.71
CA LYS A 419 -15.95 17.25 23.34
C LYS A 419 -15.74 15.82 22.88
N GLN A 420 -15.23 15.66 21.67
CA GLN A 420 -14.82 14.36 21.14
C GLN A 420 -13.32 14.36 20.87
N ILE A 421 -12.63 13.29 21.30
CA ILE A 421 -11.16 13.17 21.20
C ILE A 421 -10.67 13.22 19.74
N GLN A 422 -11.52 12.80 18.80
CA GLN A 422 -11.20 12.67 17.37
C GLN A 422 -11.53 13.91 16.52
N VAL A 423 -12.12 14.96 17.11
CA VAL A 423 -12.57 16.18 16.42
C VAL A 423 -11.52 17.27 16.58
N GLN A 424 -11.06 17.82 15.46
CA GLN A 424 -10.10 18.95 15.46
C GLN A 424 -10.83 20.29 15.32
N TYR A 425 -11.87 20.34 14.47
CA TYR A 425 -12.70 21.52 14.23
C TYR A 425 -14.11 21.09 13.81
N VAL A 426 -15.06 22.01 13.80
CA VAL A 426 -16.42 21.80 13.29
C VAL A 426 -16.72 22.80 12.17
N LYS A 427 -17.47 22.38 11.15
CA LYS A 427 -18.07 23.26 10.14
C LYS A 427 -19.48 23.60 10.56
N ILE A 428 -19.81 24.89 10.56
CA ILE A 428 -21.12 25.34 11.01
C ILE A 428 -21.80 26.10 9.88
N SER A 429 -23.05 25.74 9.57
CA SER A 429 -23.96 26.51 8.73
C SER A 429 -25.13 27.01 9.58
N ARG A 430 -25.68 28.19 9.24
CA ARG A 430 -26.91 28.73 9.84
C ARG A 430 -27.85 29.21 8.75
N ASN A 431 -29.05 28.64 8.70
CA ASN A 431 -30.06 28.89 7.67
C ASN A 431 -29.48 28.74 6.25
N GLY A 432 -28.64 27.72 6.03
CA GLY A 432 -27.97 27.44 4.76
C GLY A 432 -26.76 28.32 4.43
N VAL A 433 -26.36 29.23 5.33
CA VAL A 433 -25.17 30.09 5.15
C VAL A 433 -24.03 29.58 6.02
N SER A 434 -22.88 29.30 5.41
CA SER A 434 -21.67 28.87 6.15
C SER A 434 -21.17 29.97 7.08
N LEU A 435 -20.90 29.59 8.33
CA LEU A 435 -20.24 30.40 9.36
C LEU A 435 -18.75 30.08 9.49
N GLY A 436 -18.20 29.20 8.63
CA GLY A 436 -16.80 28.79 8.62
C GLY A 436 -16.47 27.61 9.55
N ASP A 437 -15.16 27.39 9.72
CA ASP A 437 -14.58 26.33 10.55
C ASP A 437 -14.30 26.88 11.96
N HIS A 438 -14.67 26.12 13.00
CA HIS A 438 -14.55 26.54 14.40
C HIS A 438 -13.83 25.48 15.23
N GLU A 439 -12.87 25.93 16.05
CA GLU A 439 -12.21 25.10 17.06
C GLU A 439 -12.86 25.31 18.44
N GLY A 440 -12.90 24.26 19.27
CA GLY A 440 -13.47 24.30 20.61
C GLY A 440 -14.79 23.54 20.73
N GLU A 441 -15.61 23.94 21.70
CA GLU A 441 -16.83 23.22 22.14
C GLU A 441 -18.08 24.12 22.13
N SER A 442 -17.96 25.34 21.60
CA SER A 442 -19.06 26.31 21.58
C SER A 442 -18.87 27.42 20.54
N LEU A 443 -19.99 27.90 19.98
CA LEU A 443 -20.08 29.10 19.17
C LEU A 443 -21.05 30.10 19.84
N LYS A 444 -20.53 31.26 20.23
CA LYS A 444 -21.35 32.38 20.74
C LYS A 444 -22.19 32.98 19.62
N GLN A 445 -23.45 33.30 19.91
CA GLN A 445 -24.39 33.94 18.99
C GLN A 445 -24.94 35.21 19.63
N ASN A 446 -25.16 36.24 18.82
CA ASN A 446 -25.84 37.47 19.21
C ASN A 446 -26.86 37.80 18.12
N LEU A 447 -28.13 37.43 18.34
CA LEU A 447 -29.16 37.40 17.30
C LEU A 447 -30.48 37.96 17.84
N SER A 448 -31.32 38.47 16.93
CA SER A 448 -32.66 38.94 17.26
C SER A 448 -33.62 37.77 17.55
N THR A 449 -34.79 38.07 18.10
CA THR A 449 -35.91 37.11 18.16
C THR A 449 -36.16 36.51 16.78
N GLY A 450 -36.19 35.17 16.68
CA GLY A 450 -36.28 34.47 15.40
C GLY A 450 -36.11 32.95 15.51
N THR A 451 -36.20 32.26 14.37
CA THR A 451 -35.90 30.82 14.28
C THR A 451 -34.61 30.63 13.49
N TYR A 452 -33.69 29.85 14.04
CA TYR A 452 -32.38 29.59 13.48
C TYR A 452 -32.16 28.08 13.37
N GLN A 453 -31.87 27.62 12.16
CA GLN A 453 -31.48 26.24 11.89
C GLN A 453 -29.96 26.18 11.74
N TYR A 454 -29.31 25.38 12.56
CA TYR A 454 -27.89 25.13 12.53
C TYR A 454 -27.63 23.76 11.92
N GLU A 455 -26.63 23.66 11.06
CA GLU A 455 -26.07 22.38 10.61
C GLU A 455 -24.60 22.35 11.03
N VAL A 456 -24.19 21.28 11.71
CA VAL A 456 -22.83 21.14 12.21
C VAL A 456 -22.26 19.81 11.76
N GLU A 457 -21.10 19.89 11.10
CA GLU A 457 -20.29 18.72 10.76
C GLU A 457 -19.03 18.75 11.63
N ALA A 458 -18.75 17.67 12.35
CA ALA A 458 -17.49 17.57 13.06
C ALA A 458 -16.41 17.04 12.12
N CYS A 459 -15.21 17.63 12.15
CA CYS A 459 -14.16 17.38 11.17
C CYS A 459 -12.82 17.08 11.83
N ASN A 460 -12.01 16.30 11.12
CA ASN A 460 -10.59 16.09 11.39
C ASN A 460 -9.82 16.02 10.06
N GLU A 461 -8.51 15.77 10.12
CA GLU A 461 -7.64 15.57 8.96
C GLU A 461 -8.14 14.52 7.92
N ARG A 462 -9.11 13.67 8.28
CA ARG A 462 -9.63 12.60 7.43
C ARG A 462 -11.00 12.91 6.81
N GLY A 463 -11.65 13.99 7.23
CA GLY A 463 -12.94 14.43 6.71
C GLY A 463 -13.96 14.72 7.81
N CYS A 464 -15.17 15.07 7.39
CA CYS A 464 -16.25 15.49 8.28
C CYS A 464 -17.32 14.40 8.45
N SER A 465 -18.02 14.43 9.59
CA SER A 465 -19.26 13.68 9.83
C SER A 465 -20.35 14.08 8.83
N GLU A 466 -21.44 13.32 8.77
CA GLU A 466 -22.69 13.85 8.21
C GLU A 466 -23.16 15.07 9.05
N PRO A 467 -23.87 16.03 8.45
CA PRO A 467 -24.31 17.24 9.14
C PRO A 467 -25.45 16.94 10.13
N VAL A 468 -25.26 17.32 11.39
CA VAL A 468 -26.30 17.28 12.41
C VAL A 468 -27.07 18.59 12.39
N THR A 469 -28.39 18.51 12.29
CA THR A 469 -29.27 19.70 12.27
C THR A 469 -29.88 19.97 13.65
N LEU A 470 -29.80 21.21 14.11
CA LEU A 470 -30.48 21.71 15.32
C LEU A 470 -31.28 22.98 15.00
N THR A 471 -32.59 22.96 15.29
CA THR A 471 -33.44 24.16 15.18
C THR A 471 -33.62 24.81 16.55
N HIS A 472 -33.30 26.10 16.65
CA HIS A 472 -33.48 26.91 17.85
C HIS A 472 -34.45 28.07 17.59
N HIS A 473 -35.45 28.21 18.48
CA HIS A 473 -36.33 29.38 18.53
C HIS A 473 -35.81 30.33 19.61
N HIS A 474 -35.19 31.42 19.17
CA HIS A 474 -34.64 32.43 20.08
C HIS A 474 -35.66 33.55 20.30
N ILE A 475 -35.88 33.91 21.56
CA ILE A 475 -36.77 35.01 21.94
C ILE A 475 -35.99 35.90 22.92
N ILE A 476 -35.74 37.15 22.54
CA ILE A 476 -35.20 38.16 23.46
C ILE A 476 -36.37 38.64 24.32
N ALA A 477 -36.23 38.51 25.64
CA ALA A 477 -37.11 39.11 26.62
C ALA A 477 -36.79 40.61 26.73
N GLU A 478 -37.58 41.46 26.09
CA GLU A 478 -37.60 42.87 26.49
C GLU A 478 -38.08 42.93 27.95
N GLY A 479 -37.21 43.32 28.88
CA GLY A 479 -37.42 43.14 30.33
C GLY A 479 -38.79 43.63 30.85
N ASN A 480 -39.37 42.90 31.82
CA ASN A 480 -40.63 43.24 32.47
C ASN A 480 -40.70 44.73 32.92
N LYS A 481 -41.91 45.30 32.97
CA LYS A 481 -42.13 46.67 33.49
C LYS A 481 -41.47 46.85 34.89
N PRO A 482 -41.01 48.06 35.26
CA PRO A 482 -40.42 48.31 36.57
C PRO A 482 -41.38 47.85 37.69
N THR A 483 -40.87 47.15 38.70
CA THR A 483 -41.70 46.62 39.80
C THR A 483 -41.55 47.38 41.11
N GLU A 484 -40.54 48.25 41.21
CA GLU A 484 -40.22 49.02 42.41
C GLU A 484 -40.63 50.49 42.25
N SER A 485 -41.03 51.12 43.36
CA SER A 485 -41.28 52.56 43.42
C SER A 485 -39.96 53.32 43.67
N PRO A 486 -39.70 54.43 42.98
CA PRO A 486 -38.50 55.24 43.23
C PRO A 486 -38.57 55.89 44.62
N TYR A 487 -37.41 56.19 45.21
CA TYR A 487 -37.34 56.92 46.48
C TYR A 487 -37.05 58.40 46.21
N ILE A 488 -37.98 59.28 46.56
CA ILE A 488 -37.85 60.74 46.40
C ILE A 488 -37.10 61.29 47.62
N GLU A 489 -36.06 62.09 47.40
CA GLU A 489 -35.32 62.73 48.50
C GLU A 489 -36.16 63.82 49.18
N SER A 490 -35.84 64.16 50.44
CA SER A 490 -36.69 65.05 51.27
C SER A 490 -36.51 66.54 51.02
N LEU A 491 -35.49 66.95 50.26
CA LEU A 491 -35.14 68.34 50.04
C LEU A 491 -34.98 68.61 48.55
N ALA A 492 -35.45 69.78 48.12
CA ALA A 492 -35.21 70.33 46.80
C ALA A 492 -34.60 71.73 46.97
N PHE A 493 -33.56 72.04 46.20
CA PHE A 493 -32.85 73.32 46.25
C PHE A 493 -33.13 74.11 44.98
N THR A 494 -33.26 75.43 45.09
CA THR A 494 -33.31 76.29 43.90
C THR A 494 -31.89 76.71 43.50
N GLU A 495 -31.49 76.45 42.25
CA GLU A 495 -30.20 76.93 41.73
C GLU A 495 -30.28 78.40 41.25
N TYR A 496 -29.11 79.02 41.03
CA TYR A 496 -28.98 80.36 40.45
C TYR A 496 -29.78 80.40 39.13
N LEU A 497 -30.85 81.21 39.08
CA LEU A 497 -31.89 81.37 38.03
C LEU A 497 -33.30 80.88 38.41
N GLY A 498 -33.51 80.29 39.59
CA GLY A 498 -34.85 80.00 40.14
C GLY A 498 -35.47 78.68 39.69
N ASP A 499 -34.67 77.76 39.15
CA ASP A 499 -35.08 76.39 38.86
C ASP A 499 -34.91 75.52 40.10
N ALA A 500 -35.96 74.77 40.49
CA ALA A 500 -35.88 73.85 41.62
C ALA A 500 -35.42 72.46 41.16
N GLU A 501 -34.37 71.93 41.78
CA GLU A 501 -33.83 70.60 41.55
C GLU A 501 -34.48 69.58 42.48
N PHE A 502 -35.05 68.52 41.91
CA PHE A 502 -35.62 67.38 42.64
C PHE A 502 -34.79 66.13 42.40
N GLU A 503 -34.28 65.53 43.48
CA GLU A 503 -33.48 64.31 43.41
C GLU A 503 -34.28 63.07 43.85
N PHE A 504 -34.05 61.94 43.18
CA PHE A 504 -34.64 60.65 43.52
C PHE A 504 -33.70 59.48 43.18
N ARG A 505 -33.91 58.34 43.83
CA ARG A 505 -33.18 57.09 43.54
C ARG A 505 -33.84 56.32 42.41
N LYS A 506 -33.02 55.91 41.45
CA LYS A 506 -33.44 55.09 40.31
C LYS A 506 -33.81 53.66 40.75
N VAL A 507 -34.74 53.04 40.04
CA VAL A 507 -35.15 51.64 40.19
C VAL A 507 -34.67 50.80 39.00
N ALA A 508 -34.56 49.49 39.19
CA ALA A 508 -34.22 48.57 38.13
C ALA A 508 -35.23 48.65 36.97
N ARG A 509 -34.74 48.43 35.75
CA ARG A 509 -35.52 48.27 34.51
C ARG A 509 -36.28 49.50 34.03
N ALA A 510 -36.10 50.67 34.64
CA ALA A 510 -36.72 51.92 34.21
C ALA A 510 -35.81 52.73 33.29
N THR A 511 -36.34 53.14 32.14
CA THR A 511 -35.64 53.99 31.15
C THR A 511 -36.25 55.39 31.04
N GLU A 512 -37.45 55.58 31.59
CA GLU A 512 -38.17 56.86 31.66
C GLU A 512 -38.70 57.06 33.09
N TYR A 513 -38.60 58.27 33.64
CA TYR A 513 -39.28 58.65 34.88
C TYR A 513 -40.20 59.83 34.62
N ARG A 514 -41.51 59.57 34.71
CA ARG A 514 -42.55 60.59 34.56
C ARG A 514 -42.80 61.24 35.90
N PHE A 515 -42.68 62.56 35.97
CA PHE A 515 -42.87 63.29 37.22
C PHE A 515 -44.02 64.29 37.13
N GLN A 516 -44.63 64.56 38.28
CA GLN A 516 -45.61 65.61 38.51
C GLN A 516 -45.31 66.31 39.82
N VAL A 517 -45.22 67.64 39.80
CA VAL A 517 -45.03 68.50 40.97
C VAL A 517 -46.27 69.40 41.09
N SER A 518 -46.98 69.30 42.21
CA SER A 518 -48.19 70.08 42.46
C SER A 518 -48.20 70.74 43.83
N GLY A 519 -48.51 72.02 43.89
CA GLY A 519 -48.52 72.81 45.13
C GLY A 519 -48.49 74.29 44.82
N GLN A 520 -49.00 75.13 45.72
CA GLN A 520 -48.99 76.60 45.58
C GLN A 520 -49.48 77.11 44.20
N ALA A 521 -50.60 76.56 43.71
CA ALA A 521 -51.18 76.84 42.39
C ALA A 521 -50.32 76.50 41.16
N ILE A 522 -49.21 75.77 41.35
CA ILE A 522 -48.36 75.22 40.29
C ILE A 522 -48.70 73.74 40.07
N ASN A 523 -48.74 73.33 38.81
CA ASN A 523 -48.79 71.92 38.38
C ASN A 523 -47.82 71.72 37.22
N TYR A 524 -46.68 71.08 37.49
CA TYR A 524 -45.60 70.88 36.53
C TYR A 524 -45.41 69.39 36.25
N THR A 525 -45.39 68.98 34.99
CA THR A 525 -45.25 67.58 34.58
C THR A 525 -44.17 67.42 33.52
N GLY A 526 -43.45 66.31 33.54
CA GLY A 526 -42.46 66.00 32.51
C GLY A 526 -41.89 64.60 32.63
N SER A 527 -40.87 64.32 31.82
CA SER A 527 -40.14 63.05 31.83
C SER A 527 -38.63 63.29 31.80
N VAL A 528 -37.87 62.45 32.49
CA VAL A 528 -36.41 62.31 32.32
C VAL A 528 -36.07 60.89 31.87
N PHE A 529 -35.07 60.76 31.01
CA PHE A 529 -34.70 59.49 30.39
C PHE A 529 -33.30 59.06 30.80
N TYR A 530 -33.12 57.76 31.03
CA TYR A 530 -31.85 57.17 31.42
C TYR A 530 -31.64 55.83 30.71
N SER A 531 -30.38 55.41 30.58
CA SER A 531 -30.03 54.10 30.04
C SER A 531 -30.61 52.97 30.90
N TYR A 532 -31.00 51.88 30.24
CA TYR A 532 -31.50 50.68 30.88
C TYR A 532 -30.47 50.08 31.85
N SER A 533 -30.95 49.58 32.98
CA SER A 533 -30.14 48.87 33.99
C SER A 533 -30.98 47.80 34.66
N GLU A 534 -30.46 46.57 34.78
CA GLU A 534 -31.09 45.48 35.57
C GLU A 534 -30.99 45.71 37.08
N HIS A 535 -30.23 46.71 37.51
CA HIS A 535 -30.05 47.06 38.92
C HIS A 535 -30.57 48.46 39.20
N GLY A 536 -31.33 48.59 40.29
CA GLY A 536 -31.68 49.89 40.86
C GLY A 536 -30.48 50.52 41.56
N GLY A 537 -30.61 51.79 41.95
CA GLY A 537 -29.57 52.54 42.63
C GLY A 537 -28.91 53.63 41.78
N GLY A 538 -28.27 54.55 42.48
CA GLY A 538 -27.81 55.83 41.94
C GLY A 538 -28.91 56.89 41.94
N TYR A 539 -28.47 58.14 41.85
CA TYR A 539 -29.32 59.32 41.91
C TYR A 539 -29.69 59.80 40.50
N ALA A 540 -30.90 60.33 40.39
CA ALA A 540 -31.45 60.98 39.22
C ALA A 540 -32.11 62.29 39.65
N ARG A 541 -32.18 63.24 38.72
CA ARG A 541 -32.63 64.60 39.01
C ARG A 541 -33.42 65.17 37.85
N PHE A 542 -34.40 66.00 38.18
CA PHE A 542 -35.10 66.83 37.22
C PHE A 542 -35.25 68.25 37.76
N TYR A 543 -35.42 69.20 36.85
CA TYR A 543 -35.52 70.62 37.16
C TYR A 543 -36.89 71.15 36.77
N THR A 544 -37.45 72.00 37.61
CA THR A 544 -38.71 72.73 37.32
C THR A 544 -38.45 74.21 37.26
N ARG A 545 -39.00 74.92 36.26
CA ARG A 545 -38.79 76.36 36.12
C ARG A 545 -39.60 77.17 37.11
N SER A 546 -38.94 78.11 37.79
CA SER A 546 -39.56 79.19 38.59
C SER A 546 -40.61 78.71 39.60
N VAL A 547 -40.18 77.87 40.54
CA VAL A 547 -41.02 77.35 41.62
C VAL A 547 -40.72 78.14 42.91
N PRO A 548 -41.68 78.89 43.49
CA PRO A 548 -41.50 79.63 44.74
C PRO A 548 -41.12 78.73 45.92
N GLN A 549 -40.46 79.31 46.93
CA GLN A 549 -40.21 78.64 48.20
C GLN A 549 -41.51 78.13 48.82
N GLY A 550 -41.54 76.85 49.19
CA GLY A 550 -42.78 76.26 49.68
C GLY A 550 -42.80 74.75 49.68
N THR A 551 -43.95 74.21 50.05
CA THR A 551 -44.18 72.77 50.13
C THR A 551 -44.91 72.29 48.89
N TYR A 552 -44.35 71.29 48.21
CA TYR A 552 -44.90 70.70 46.99
C TYR A 552 -45.07 69.20 47.12
N GLN A 553 -46.13 68.67 46.53
CA GLN A 553 -46.31 67.23 46.38
C GLN A 553 -45.67 66.79 45.07
N VAL A 554 -44.66 65.93 45.16
CA VAL A 554 -43.92 65.37 44.02
C VAL A 554 -44.33 63.92 43.84
N THR A 555 -44.70 63.55 42.62
CA THR A 555 -45.01 62.18 42.23
C THR A 555 -44.11 61.74 41.08
N ILE A 556 -43.46 60.58 41.19
CA ILE A 556 -42.57 60.02 40.15
C ILE A 556 -43.02 58.60 39.81
N THR A 557 -43.15 58.31 38.52
CA THR A 557 -43.53 56.99 38.00
C THR A 557 -42.42 56.45 37.09
N PRO A 558 -41.79 55.31 37.42
CA PRO A 558 -40.78 54.68 36.57
C PRO A 558 -41.45 53.89 35.43
N CYS A 559 -40.95 54.04 34.21
CA CYS A 559 -41.50 53.40 33.01
C CYS A 559 -40.39 52.86 32.10
N ASN A 560 -40.73 51.88 31.28
CA ASN A 560 -39.96 51.43 30.12
C ASN A 560 -40.90 51.13 28.94
N SER A 561 -40.38 50.57 27.83
CA SER A 561 -41.19 50.18 26.67
C SER A 561 -42.32 49.20 27.00
N ASN A 562 -42.17 48.40 28.06
CA ASN A 562 -43.13 47.39 28.53
C ASN A 562 -44.14 47.92 29.55
N GLY A 563 -44.10 49.20 29.90
CA GLY A 563 -45.08 49.88 30.75
C GLY A 563 -44.49 50.54 31.99
N CYS A 564 -45.39 51.05 32.84
CA CYS A 564 -45.01 51.79 34.05
C CYS A 564 -45.18 50.95 35.32
N GLY A 565 -44.22 51.10 36.23
CA GLY A 565 -44.21 50.53 37.57
C GLY A 565 -45.00 51.35 38.59
N PRO A 566 -44.93 50.96 39.87
CA PRO A 566 -45.62 51.69 40.93
C PRO A 566 -45.01 53.08 41.12
N LYS A 567 -45.88 54.09 41.26
CA LYS A 567 -45.46 55.48 41.48
C LYS A 567 -45.04 55.71 42.94
N ALA A 568 -44.19 56.70 43.16
CA ALA A 568 -43.87 57.23 44.48
C ALA A 568 -44.40 58.65 44.61
N THR A 569 -44.92 59.01 45.78
CA THR A 569 -45.42 60.36 46.07
C THR A 569 -44.86 60.83 47.40
N LYS A 570 -44.27 62.03 47.43
CA LYS A 570 -43.69 62.64 48.63
C LYS A 570 -43.95 64.12 48.66
N VAL A 571 -44.12 64.65 49.87
CA VAL A 571 -44.15 66.10 50.11
C VAL A 571 -42.70 66.58 50.29
N VAL A 572 -42.26 67.50 49.45
CA VAL A 572 -40.90 68.04 49.42
C VAL A 572 -40.96 69.54 49.65
N TYR A 573 -40.12 70.04 50.55
CA TYR A 573 -39.95 71.47 50.76
C TYR A 573 -38.88 71.98 49.81
N VAL A 574 -39.22 73.01 49.02
CA VAL A 574 -38.30 73.74 48.16
C VAL A 574 -37.78 74.92 48.96
N GLU A 575 -36.47 74.94 49.22
CA GLU A 575 -35.77 76.01 49.92
C GLU A 575 -35.02 76.90 48.92
N LEU A 576 -35.09 78.22 49.12
CA LEU A 576 -34.31 79.17 48.33
C LEU A 576 -32.85 79.10 48.80
N ASP A 577 -31.93 78.90 47.86
CA ASP A 577 -30.50 79.03 48.14
C ASP A 577 -30.20 80.53 48.35
N THR A 578 -29.95 80.92 49.60
CA THR A 578 -29.73 82.32 50.01
C THR A 578 -28.30 82.79 49.80
#